data_AF-A0A967Q3F7-F1
#
_entry.id   AF-A0A967Q3F7-F1
#
_cell.length_a   1.000
_cell.length_b   1.000
_cell.length_c   1.000
_cell.angle_alpha   90.00
_cell.angle_beta   90.00
_cell.angle_gamma   90.00
#
_symmetry.space_group_name_H-M   'P 1'
#
loop_
_entity.id
_entity.type
_entity.pdbx_description
1 polymer ?
#
loop_
_entity_poly.entity_id
_entity_poly.type
_entity_poly.pdbx_seq_one_letter_code
_entity_poly.pdbx_strand_id
1 'polypeptide(L)'
;TCLRRMGGICPFYRAKQAAHEAHILVVNHALLLADIATGNRVLPDYDYLIIDEGHHLEAATTSALSFRVTQNEMERTLRQLGGSNSGELGAMLNIAQEILNPDQYRALEEIARNA
;
A
#
# COMPACT_ATOMS: atom_id res chain seq x y z
N THR A 1 5.00 -15.84 4.49
CA THR A 1 3.63 -15.59 4.99
C THR A 1 3.46 -16.20 6.38
N CYS A 2 2.52 -15.70 7.19
CA CYS A 2 2.27 -16.18 8.58
C CYS A 2 2.10 -17.71 8.65
N LEU A 3 1.52 -18.32 7.61
CA LEU A 3 1.42 -19.77 7.43
C LEU A 3 2.77 -20.49 7.57
N ARG A 4 3.83 -19.93 6.97
CA ARG A 4 5.15 -20.57 6.88
C ARG A 4 6.02 -20.35 8.13
N ARG A 5 5.79 -19.27 8.90
CA ARG A 5 6.67 -18.87 10.02
C ARG A 5 6.03 -19.02 11.40
N MET A 6 4.71 -19.10 11.48
CA MET A 6 3.97 -19.03 12.76
C MET A 6 2.86 -20.08 12.88
N GLY A 7 2.92 -21.16 12.08
CA GLY A 7 1.95 -22.26 12.14
C GLY A 7 0.51 -21.84 11.84
N GLY A 8 0.31 -20.79 11.03
CA GLY A 8 -1.02 -20.25 10.70
C GLY A 8 -1.52 -19.16 11.64
N ILE A 9 -0.86 -18.88 12.78
CA ILE A 9 -1.24 -17.79 13.67
C ILE A 9 -0.67 -16.47 13.12
N CYS A 10 -1.56 -15.52 12.82
CA CYS A 10 -1.15 -14.19 12.38
C CYS A 10 -1.17 -13.21 13.57
N PRO A 11 -0.02 -12.65 14.00
CA PRO A 11 0.06 -11.71 15.11
C PRO A 11 -0.84 -10.49 14.94
N PHE A 12 -0.97 -10.01 13.70
CA PHE A 12 -1.84 -8.90 13.36
C PHE A 12 -3.31 -9.20 13.72
N TYR A 13 -3.84 -10.35 13.29
CA TYR A 13 -5.22 -10.73 13.61
C TYR A 13 -5.44 -10.91 15.11
N ARG A 14 -4.46 -11.50 15.81
CA ARG A 14 -4.53 -11.65 17.27
C ARG A 14 -4.55 -10.30 17.98
N ALA A 15 -3.68 -9.37 17.59
CA ALA A 15 -3.64 -8.03 18.15
C ALA A 15 -4.92 -7.24 17.83
N LYS A 16 -5.45 -7.37 16.60
CA LYS A 16 -6.71 -6.74 16.18
C LYS A 16 -7.89 -7.23 17.02
N GLN A 17 -8.00 -8.54 17.23
CA GLN A 17 -9.06 -9.11 18.08
C GLN A 17 -8.96 -8.59 19.52
N ALA A 18 -7.75 -8.59 20.09
CA ALA A 18 -7.53 -8.07 21.45
C ALA A 18 -7.86 -6.56 21.55
N ALA A 19 -7.59 -5.78 20.51
CA ALA A 19 -7.95 -4.36 20.46
C ALA A 19 -9.47 -4.14 20.47
N HIS A 20 -10.25 -4.97 19.77
CA HIS A 20 -11.72 -4.89 19.76
C HIS A 20 -12.35 -5.21 21.12
N GLU A 21 -11.68 -6.02 21.95
CA GLU A 21 -12.15 -6.40 23.29
C GLU A 21 -11.60 -5.49 24.39
N ALA A 22 -10.73 -4.54 24.05
CA ALA A 22 -10.08 -3.67 25.00
C ALA A 22 -10.97 -2.49 25.40
N HIS A 23 -11.10 -2.24 26.71
CA HIS A 23 -11.74 -1.03 27.23
C HIS A 23 -10.89 0.23 27.02
N ILE A 24 -9.56 0.07 27.02
CA ILE A 24 -8.59 1.15 26.79
C ILE A 24 -7.59 0.64 25.77
N LEU A 25 -7.41 1.39 24.69
CA LEU A 25 -6.44 1.09 23.65
C LEU A 25 -5.40 2.20 23.58
N VAL A 26 -4.12 1.83 23.73
CA VAL A 26 -3.00 2.75 23.58
C VAL A 26 -2.34 2.50 22.23
N VAL A 27 -2.33 3.51 21.37
CA VAL A 27 -1.69 3.48 20.06
C VAL A 27 -0.69 4.62 19.95
N ASN A 28 0.26 4.51 19.03
CA ASN A 28 1.10 5.64 18.69
C ASN A 28 0.37 6.59 17.72
N HIS A 29 0.83 7.84 17.66
CA HIS A 29 0.30 8.87 16.76
C HIS A 29 0.33 8.43 15.28
N ALA A 30 1.36 7.68 14.87
CA ALA A 30 1.48 7.20 13.49
C ALA A 30 0.32 6.27 13.09
N LEU A 31 -0.06 5.34 13.96
CA LEU A 31 -1.15 4.41 13.71
C LEU A 31 -2.51 5.12 13.75
N LEU A 32 -2.71 6.04 14.69
CA LEU A 32 -3.91 6.89 14.74
C LEU A 32 -4.10 7.68 13.44
N LEU A 33 -3.04 8.34 12.95
CA LEU A 33 -3.11 9.13 11.73
C LEU A 33 -3.28 8.27 10.47
N ALA A 34 -2.67 7.09 10.43
CA ALA A 34 -2.88 6.13 9.34
C ALA A 34 -4.32 5.60 9.31
N ASP A 35 -4.92 5.36 10.48
CA ASP A 35 -6.32 4.98 10.59
C ASP A 35 -7.24 6.09 10.04
N ILE A 36 -7.00 7.35 10.43
CA ILE A 36 -7.72 8.51 9.90
C ILE A 36 -7.56 8.63 8.38
N ALA A 37 -6.35 8.49 7.85
CA ALA A 37 -6.08 8.56 6.41
C ALA A 37 -6.80 7.45 5.60
N THR A 38 -7.11 6.32 6.24
CA THR A 38 -7.81 5.19 5.62
C THR A 38 -9.32 5.17 5.92
N GLY A 39 -9.84 6.22 6.57
CA GLY A 39 -11.25 6.37 6.90
C GLY A 39 -11.71 5.56 8.11
N ASN A 40 -10.88 5.46 9.15
CA ASN A 40 -11.16 4.82 10.44
C ASN A 40 -11.56 3.34 10.31
N ARG A 41 -10.76 2.54 9.60
CA ARG A 41 -11.05 1.12 9.30
C ARG A 41 -10.10 0.13 10.00
N VAL A 42 -9.05 0.65 10.63
CA VAL A 42 -7.98 -0.14 11.24
C VAL A 42 -8.23 -0.27 12.73
N LEU A 43 -8.54 0.83 13.42
CA LEU A 43 -8.84 0.84 14.83
C LEU A 43 -10.33 0.54 15.10
N PRO A 44 -10.68 -0.04 16.25
CA PRO A 44 -12.07 -0.15 16.70
C PRO A 44 -12.70 1.23 16.89
N ASP A 45 -14.03 1.31 16.85
CA ASP A 45 -14.76 2.53 17.18
C ASP A 45 -14.47 2.96 18.64
N TYR A 46 -14.33 4.26 18.86
CA TYR A 46 -14.11 4.86 20.18
C TYR A 46 -14.87 6.17 20.30
N ASP A 47 -15.40 6.45 21.50
CA ASP A 47 -16.12 7.70 21.79
C ASP A 47 -15.20 8.82 22.28
N TYR A 48 -14.05 8.44 22.86
CA TYR A 48 -13.11 9.37 23.48
C TYR A 48 -11.69 9.11 23.01
N LEU A 49 -10.96 10.18 22.70
CA LEU A 49 -9.56 10.16 22.32
C LEU A 49 -8.75 11.05 23.27
N ILE A 50 -7.74 10.48 23.91
CA ILE A 50 -6.78 11.21 24.72
C ILE A 50 -5.47 11.27 23.95
N ILE A 51 -4.97 12.48 23.73
CA ILE A 51 -3.72 12.72 23.01
C ILE A 51 -2.68 13.17 24.01
N ASP A 52 -1.72 12.30 24.26
CA ASP A 52 -0.55 12.64 25.06
C ASP A 52 0.45 13.44 24.21
N GLU A 53 1.07 14.47 24.80
CA GLU A 53 1.98 15.38 24.10
C GLU A 53 1.44 15.93 22.77
N GLY A 54 0.16 16.30 22.74
CA GLY A 54 -0.56 16.72 21.53
C GLY A 54 0.05 17.92 20.79
N HIS A 55 1.02 18.61 21.39
CA HIS A 55 1.81 19.64 20.72
C HIS A 55 2.64 19.09 19.53
N HIS A 56 2.91 17.79 19.47
CA HIS A 56 3.54 17.13 18.30
C HIS A 56 2.56 16.71 17.21
N LEU A 57 1.25 16.74 17.49
CA LEU A 57 0.22 16.19 16.61
C LEU A 57 0.11 16.94 15.28
N GLU A 58 0.24 18.27 15.30
CA GLU A 58 0.09 19.10 14.09
C GLU A 58 1.14 18.75 13.02
N ALA A 59 2.41 18.65 13.43
CA ALA A 59 3.51 18.28 12.56
C ALA A 59 3.37 16.82 12.07
N ALA A 60 2.96 15.91 12.95
CA ALA A 60 2.71 14.52 12.61
C ALA A 60 1.56 14.38 11.60
N THR A 61 0.47 15.11 11.80
CA THR A 61 -0.71 15.13 10.91
C THR A 61 -0.34 15.68 9.54
N THR A 62 0.37 16.81 9.50
CA THR A 62 0.86 17.39 8.24
C THR A 62 1.71 16.39 7.49
N SER A 63 2.65 15.71 8.17
CA SER A 63 3.49 14.71 7.53
C SER A 63 2.70 13.48 7.04
N ALA A 64 1.78 12.96 7.86
CA ALA A 64 1.06 11.72 7.57
C ALA A 64 -0.02 11.89 6.48
N LEU A 65 -0.61 13.07 6.37
CA LEU A 65 -1.65 13.38 5.37
C LEU A 65 -1.08 14.12 4.14
N SER A 66 0.17 14.54 4.16
CA SER A 66 0.83 15.10 2.97
C SER A 66 1.29 14.01 2.00
N PHE A 67 1.15 14.30 0.71
CA PHE A 67 1.82 13.52 -0.34
C PHE A 67 3.10 14.24 -0.75
N ARG A 68 4.19 13.48 -0.88
CA ARG A 68 5.46 13.96 -1.43
C ARG A 68 5.83 13.10 -2.62
N VAL A 69 6.34 13.76 -3.66
CA VAL A 69 6.90 13.09 -4.83
C VAL A 69 8.27 13.71 -5.06
N THR A 70 9.29 12.87 -5.05
CA THR A 70 10.66 13.26 -5.42
C THR A 70 10.97 12.79 -6.83
N GLN A 71 11.91 13.47 -7.50
CA GLN A 71 12.40 13.06 -8.82
C GLN A 71 12.89 11.60 -8.79
N ASN A 72 13.62 11.22 -7.73
CA ASN A 72 14.14 9.87 -7.59
C ASN A 72 13.05 8.80 -7.50
N GLU A 73 11.96 9.09 -6.78
CA GLU A 73 10.79 8.20 -6.72
C GLU A 73 10.12 8.11 -8.10
N MET A 74 9.91 9.24 -8.78
CA MET A 74 9.32 9.27 -10.11
C MET A 74 10.13 8.45 -11.12
N GLU A 75 11.45 8.64 -11.17
CA GLU A 75 12.32 7.85 -12.05
C GLU A 75 12.33 6.36 -11.70
N ARG A 76 12.27 6.01 -10.41
CA ARG A 76 12.16 4.60 -9.99
C ARG A 76 10.84 3.99 -10.46
N THR A 77 9.73 4.70 -10.30
CA THR A 77 8.42 4.25 -10.78
C THR A 77 8.39 4.09 -12.29
N LEU A 78 8.94 5.05 -13.04
CA LEU A 78 9.06 4.95 -14.51
C LEU A 78 9.94 3.78 -14.93
N ARG A 79 11.05 3.52 -14.24
CA ARG A 79 11.91 2.34 -14.50
C ARG A 79 11.22 1.02 -14.17
N GLN A 80 10.41 0.97 -13.12
CA GLN A 80 9.60 -0.21 -12.79
C GLN A 80 8.53 -0.46 -13.84
N LEU A 81 7.81 0.57 -14.29
CA LEU A 81 6.87 0.46 -15.39
C LEU A 81 7.57 -0.05 -16.66
N GLY A 82 8.75 0.51 -16.95
CA GLY A 82 9.61 0.09 -18.05
C GLY A 82 8.99 0.40 -19.42
N GLY A 83 9.32 -0.41 -20.41
CA GLY A 83 8.83 -0.28 -21.78
C GLY A 83 8.59 -1.65 -22.40
N SER A 84 8.45 -1.71 -23.73
CA SER A 84 8.11 -2.98 -24.42
C SER A 84 9.07 -4.15 -24.15
N ASN A 85 10.32 -3.86 -23.76
CA ASN A 85 11.36 -4.85 -23.48
C ASN A 85 11.89 -4.81 -22.03
N SER A 86 11.27 -4.06 -21.12
CA SER A 86 11.77 -3.90 -19.75
C SER A 86 10.66 -3.56 -18.75
N GLY A 87 10.92 -3.77 -17.46
CA GLY A 87 9.94 -3.50 -16.41
C GLY A 87 8.67 -4.35 -16.51
N GLU A 88 7.61 -3.88 -15.87
CA GLU A 88 6.31 -4.56 -15.83
C GLU A 88 5.64 -4.64 -17.20
N LEU A 89 5.76 -3.60 -18.04
CA LEU A 89 5.19 -3.62 -19.40
C LEU A 89 5.81 -4.72 -20.27
N GLY A 90 7.14 -4.85 -20.27
CA GLY A 90 7.81 -5.92 -20.99
C GLY A 90 7.46 -7.31 -20.43
N ALA A 91 7.35 -7.44 -19.11
CA ALA A 91 6.91 -8.69 -18.48
C ALA A 91 5.49 -9.09 -18.93
N MET A 92 4.56 -8.12 -18.98
CA MET A 92 3.20 -8.35 -19.46
C MET A 92 3.15 -8.75 -20.94
N LEU A 93 3.93 -8.10 -21.81
CA LEU A 93 4.00 -8.45 -23.23
C LEU A 93 4.55 -9.87 -23.43
N ASN A 94 5.57 -10.27 -22.70
CA ASN A 94 6.11 -11.63 -22.76
C ASN A 94 5.06 -12.68 -22.36
N ILE A 95 4.29 -12.43 -21.31
CA ILE A 95 3.19 -13.33 -20.90
C ILE A 95 2.08 -13.34 -21.98
N ALA A 96 1.74 -12.18 -22.53
CA ALA A 96 0.71 -12.07 -23.57
C ALA A 96 1.08 -12.85 -24.84
N GLN A 97 2.37 -12.96 -25.18
CA GLN A 97 2.84 -13.75 -26.31
C GLN A 97 2.51 -15.25 -26.18
N GLU A 98 2.45 -15.78 -24.96
CA GLU A 98 2.11 -17.18 -24.70
C GLU A 98 0.60 -17.45 -24.76
N ILE A 99 -0.23 -16.42 -24.56
CA ILE A 99 -1.69 -16.54 -24.42
C ILE A 99 -2.42 -16.11 -25.70
N LEU A 100 -1.93 -15.08 -26.38
CA LEU A 100 -2.57 -14.48 -27.54
C LEU A 100 -2.13 -15.15 -28.84
N ASN A 101 -3.03 -15.17 -29.82
CA ASN A 101 -2.65 -15.57 -31.17
C ASN A 101 -1.79 -14.48 -31.85
N PRO A 102 -1.08 -14.81 -32.95
CA PRO A 102 -0.12 -13.89 -33.56
C PRO A 102 -0.70 -12.55 -34.02
N ASP A 103 -1.96 -12.52 -34.48
CA ASP A 103 -2.61 -11.30 -34.95
C ASP A 103 -3.00 -10.38 -33.77
N GLN A 104 -3.49 -10.96 -32.68
CA GLN A 104 -3.79 -10.25 -31.44
C GLN A 104 -2.53 -9.69 -30.77
N TYR A 105 -1.46 -10.48 -30.74
CA TYR A 105 -0.19 -10.04 -30.17
C TYR A 105 0.41 -8.86 -30.94
N ARG A 106 0.35 -8.90 -32.28
CA ARG A 106 0.81 -7.79 -33.13
C ARG A 106 0.05 -6.49 -32.88
N ALA A 107 -1.28 -6.56 -32.78
CA ALA A 107 -2.09 -5.39 -32.47
C ALA A 107 -1.73 -4.80 -31.09
N LEU A 108 -1.50 -5.65 -30.08
CA LEU A 108 -1.09 -5.22 -28.74
C LEU A 108 0.31 -4.58 -28.74
N GLU A 109 1.26 -5.17 -29.47
CA GLU A 109 2.62 -4.64 -29.57
C GLU A 109 2.66 -3.27 -30.25
N GLU A 110 1.82 -3.06 -31.26
CA GLU A 110 1.67 -1.78 -31.96
C GLU A 110 1.08 -0.70 -31.05
N ILE A 111 0.14 -1.06 -30.17
CA ILE A 111 -0.38 -0.16 -29.13
C ILE A 111 0.71 0.16 -28.11
N ALA A 112 1.42 -0.84 -27.59
CA ALA A 112 2.45 -0.67 -26.57
C ALA A 112 3.67 0.14 -27.06
N ARG A 113 3.93 0.16 -28.36
CA ARG A 113 5.02 0.92 -28.97
C ARG A 113 4.68 2.39 -29.22
N ASN A 114 3.39 2.72 -29.28
CA ASN A 114 2.86 4.06 -29.51
C ASN A 114 2.35 4.75 -28.24
N ALA A 115 2.45 4.08 -27.08
CA ALA A 115 2.11 4.59 -25.75
C ALA A 115 3.36 5.08 -25.02
#